data_AF-A0A349BTH1-F1
#
_entry.id   AF-A0A349BTH1-F1
#
_cell.length_a   1.000
_cell.length_b   1.000
_cell.length_c   1.000
_cell.angle_alpha   90.00
_cell.angle_beta   90.00
_cell.angle_gamma   90.00
#
_symmetry.space_group_name_H-M   'P 1'
#
loop_
_entity.id
_entity.type
_entity.pdbx_description
1 polymer ?
#
loop_
_entity_poly.entity_id
_entity_poly.type
_entity_poly.pdbx_seq_one_letter_code
_entity_poly.pdbx_strand_id
1 'polypeptide(L)'
;MYRFLTLLLLLFLGSCSQQKTTEPEYTLVWSDEFEQEENKVNTAKWFQETVAPNNGSWYNNERQHYTDREDNAQVSEGSLKIIAKKEDYSHSGTTQPYTSTRL
;
A
#
# COMPACT_ATOMS: atom_id res chain seq x y z
N MET A 1 51.37 46.26 14.94
CA MET A 1 51.15 44.79 15.00
C MET A 1 49.70 44.38 15.21
N TYR A 2 48.93 45.00 16.11
CA TYR A 2 47.55 44.57 16.40
C TYR A 2 46.51 44.85 15.29
N ARG A 3 46.73 45.84 14.40
CA ARG A 3 45.83 46.16 13.27
C ARG A 3 45.81 45.11 12.15
N PHE A 4 46.86 44.30 12.02
CA PHE A 4 46.91 43.19 11.05
C PHE A 4 46.26 41.92 11.62
N LEU A 5 46.29 41.77 12.95
CA LEU A 5 45.71 40.64 13.67
C LEU A 5 44.17 40.73 13.77
N THR A 6 43.62 41.95 13.86
CA THR A 6 42.16 42.17 13.83
C THR A 6 41.52 41.94 12.46
N LEU A 7 42.26 42.13 11.36
CA LEU A 7 41.74 41.90 10.00
C LEU A 7 41.62 40.40 9.68
N LEU A 8 42.48 39.56 10.28
CA LEU A 8 42.48 38.11 10.10
C LEU A 8 41.32 37.42 10.84
N LEU A 9 40.83 38.00 11.94
CA LEU A 9 39.74 37.46 12.75
C LEU A 9 38.34 37.67 12.12
N LEU A 10 38.17 38.72 11.32
CA LEU A 10 36.92 39.05 10.62
C LEU A 10 36.65 38.15 9.39
N LEU A 11 37.69 37.53 8.82
CA LEU A 11 37.58 36.63 7.67
C LEU A 11 37.02 35.23 8.03
N PHE A 12 37.00 34.87 9.31
CA PHE A 12 36.51 33.56 9.76
C PHE A 12 34.98 33.49 10.00
N LEU A 13 34.29 34.63 10.07
CA LEU A 13 32.84 34.68 10.35
C LEU A 13 31.95 34.62 9.11
N GLY A 14 32.53 34.66 7.90
CA GLY A 14 31.78 34.72 6.64
C GLY A 14 31.54 33.38 5.93
N SER A 15 32.07 32.26 6.44
CA SER A 15 32.11 30.99 5.71
C SER A 15 31.20 29.90 6.31
N CYS A 16 29.96 30.27 6.64
CA CYS A 16 28.90 29.28 6.83
C CYS A 16 27.68 29.72 6.03
N SER A 17 27.70 29.44 4.72
CA SER A 17 26.48 29.38 3.93
C SER A 17 25.85 28.02 4.22
N GLN A 18 24.75 27.98 4.98
CA GLN A 18 23.93 26.77 5.08
C GLN A 18 23.36 26.51 3.68
N GLN A 19 23.97 25.59 2.94
CA GLN A 19 23.31 24.96 1.81
C GLN A 19 22.08 24.24 2.35
N LYS A 20 20.92 24.86 2.23
CA LYS A 20 19.63 24.20 2.42
C LYS A 20 19.50 23.21 1.27
N THR A 21 19.95 21.98 1.48
CA THR A 21 19.61 20.86 0.62
C THR A 21 18.10 20.71 0.70
N THR A 22 17.40 21.03 -0.38
CA THR A 22 15.97 20.76 -0.49
C THR A 22 15.84 19.26 -0.69
N GLU A 23 15.70 18.52 0.40
CA GLU A 23 15.27 17.13 0.34
C GLU A 23 13.87 17.09 -0.31
N PRO A 24 13.57 16.10 -1.16
CA PRO A 24 12.24 15.93 -1.70
C PRO A 24 11.23 15.77 -0.54
N GLU A 25 10.28 16.70 -0.46
CA GLU A 25 9.20 16.66 0.54
C GLU A 25 8.15 15.64 0.09
N TYR A 26 8.02 14.55 0.84
CA TYR A 26 6.97 13.57 0.60
C TYR A 26 5.63 14.09 1.14
N THR A 27 4.62 14.10 0.29
CA THR A 27 3.23 14.41 0.67
C THR A 27 2.39 13.15 0.60
N LEU A 28 1.60 12.87 1.64
CA LEU A 28 0.64 11.77 1.63
C LEU A 28 -0.52 12.11 0.66
N VAL A 29 -0.75 11.26 -0.34
CA VAL A 29 -1.82 11.44 -1.34
C VAL A 29 -2.98 10.46 -1.18
N TRP A 30 -2.75 9.34 -0.48
CA TRP A 30 -3.75 8.30 -0.24
C TRP A 30 -3.28 7.37 0.89
N SER A 31 -4.20 6.92 1.75
CA SER A 31 -3.92 5.86 2.73
C SER A 31 -5.17 5.07 3.13
N ASP A 32 -4.92 3.88 3.67
CA ASP A 32 -5.91 3.10 4.41
C ASP A 32 -5.27 2.46 5.64
N GLU A 33 -5.69 2.91 6.81
CA GLU A 33 -5.13 2.44 8.11
C GLU A 33 -5.88 1.21 8.65
N PHE A 34 -6.99 0.82 8.01
CA PHE A 34 -7.79 -0.36 8.39
C PHE A 34 -8.33 -0.33 9.83
N GLU A 35 -8.60 0.87 10.35
CA GLU A 35 -9.16 1.11 11.70
C GLU A 35 -10.69 1.27 11.72
N GLN A 36 -11.39 0.86 10.66
CA GLN A 36 -12.85 0.94 10.62
C GLN A 36 -13.52 -0.09 11.54
N GLU A 37 -14.71 0.26 12.05
CA GLU A 37 -15.54 -0.60 12.92
C GLU A 37 -16.17 -1.79 12.17
N GLU A 38 -16.41 -1.63 10.87
CA GLU A 38 -16.97 -2.70 10.05
C GLU A 38 -15.88 -3.71 9.67
N ASN A 39 -16.16 -5.00 9.82
CA ASN A 39 -15.20 -6.06 9.51
C ASN A 39 -14.97 -6.30 8.01
N LYS A 40 -15.50 -5.44 7.14
CA LYS A 40 -15.47 -5.60 5.68
C LYS A 40 -14.53 -4.59 5.03
N VAL A 41 -14.07 -4.91 3.82
CA VAL A 41 -13.26 -4.00 3.02
C VAL A 41 -14.06 -2.76 2.64
N ASN A 42 -13.45 -1.57 2.75
CA ASN A 42 -14.07 -0.33 2.33
C ASN A 42 -14.11 -0.22 0.79
N THR A 43 -15.29 -0.43 0.21
CA THR A 43 -15.50 -0.43 -1.25
C THR A 43 -15.39 0.94 -1.91
N ALA A 44 -15.31 2.02 -1.12
CA ALA A 44 -14.96 3.35 -1.65
C ALA A 44 -13.44 3.51 -1.86
N LYS A 45 -12.62 2.62 -1.29
CA LYS A 45 -11.15 2.62 -1.39
C LYS A 45 -10.60 1.48 -2.22
N TRP A 46 -11.23 0.30 -2.16
CA TRP A 46 -10.76 -0.93 -2.78
C TRP A 46 -11.82 -1.55 -3.67
N PHE A 47 -11.42 -2.10 -4.82
CA PHE A 47 -12.33 -2.72 -5.78
C PHE A 47 -12.05 -4.23 -5.88
N GLN A 48 -13.04 -5.06 -5.57
CA GLN A 48 -12.88 -6.52 -5.61
C GLN A 48 -13.10 -7.08 -7.02
N GLU A 49 -12.06 -7.66 -7.61
CA GLU A 49 -12.18 -8.40 -8.86
C GLU A 49 -12.73 -9.81 -8.61
N THR A 50 -13.90 -10.13 -9.13
CA THR A 50 -14.55 -11.45 -8.96
C THR A 50 -14.74 -12.23 -10.26
N VAL A 51 -14.71 -11.55 -11.41
CA VAL A 51 -14.95 -12.15 -12.72
C VAL A 51 -13.63 -12.55 -13.37
N ALA A 52 -13.44 -13.86 -13.51
CA ALA A 52 -12.21 -14.41 -14.10
C ALA A 52 -12.11 -14.07 -15.61
N PRO A 53 -10.97 -13.51 -16.08
CA PRO A 53 -10.85 -12.98 -17.43
C PRO A 53 -10.63 -14.05 -18.52
N ASN A 54 -10.28 -15.28 -18.15
CA ASN A 54 -9.92 -16.34 -19.10
C ASN A 54 -10.85 -17.54 -19.00
N ASN A 55 -12.06 -17.42 -19.58
CA ASN A 55 -13.07 -18.48 -19.66
C ASN A 55 -13.35 -19.15 -18.29
N GLY A 56 -13.56 -18.31 -17.26
CA GLY A 56 -13.80 -18.78 -15.89
C GLY A 56 -12.54 -19.20 -15.12
N SER A 57 -11.33 -18.91 -15.62
CA SER A 57 -10.08 -19.10 -14.88
C SER A 57 -9.25 -17.82 -14.84
N TRP A 58 -8.43 -17.69 -13.81
CA TRP A 58 -7.41 -16.64 -13.73
C TRP A 58 -6.17 -17.03 -14.54
N TYR A 59 -5.31 -16.06 -14.83
CA TYR A 59 -4.10 -16.30 -15.62
C TYR A 59 -3.07 -17.14 -14.84
N ASN A 60 -1.91 -17.42 -15.45
CA ASN A 60 -0.77 -18.10 -14.81
C ASN A 60 -1.07 -19.51 -14.25
N ASN A 61 -2.12 -20.16 -14.76
CA ASN A 61 -2.62 -21.44 -14.22
C ASN A 61 -3.00 -21.35 -12.72
N GLU A 62 -3.45 -20.16 -12.28
CA GLU A 62 -4.00 -19.94 -10.94
C GLU A 62 -5.21 -20.84 -10.71
N ARG A 63 -5.32 -21.38 -9.49
CA ARG A 63 -6.30 -22.42 -9.13
C ARG A 63 -7.38 -21.91 -8.18
N GLN A 64 -7.46 -20.61 -7.99
CA GLN A 64 -8.40 -19.95 -7.12
C GLN A 64 -9.45 -19.19 -7.92
N HIS A 65 -10.63 -19.04 -7.34
CA HIS A 65 -11.54 -17.95 -7.69
C HIS A 65 -11.35 -16.80 -6.69
N TYR A 66 -11.24 -15.57 -7.20
CA TYR A 66 -11.35 -14.40 -6.33
C TYR A 66 -12.81 -14.10 -6.02
N THR A 67 -13.12 -13.78 -4.78
CA THR A 67 -14.48 -13.47 -4.33
C THR A 67 -14.53 -12.18 -3.53
N ASP A 68 -15.72 -11.59 -3.43
CA ASP A 68 -16.01 -10.41 -2.62
C ASP A 68 -16.49 -10.75 -1.20
N ARG A 69 -16.43 -12.03 -0.80
CA ARG A 69 -16.89 -12.50 0.51
C ARG A 69 -15.93 -12.11 1.62
N GLU A 70 -16.49 -11.84 2.80
CA GLU A 70 -15.73 -11.58 4.03
C GLU A 70 -14.82 -12.78 4.42
N ASP A 71 -15.19 -13.99 3.99
CA ASP A 71 -14.36 -15.21 4.07
C ASP A 71 -12.96 -15.06 3.44
N ASN A 72 -12.82 -14.18 2.44
CA ASN A 72 -11.60 -13.98 1.68
C ASN A 72 -10.95 -12.61 1.91
N ALA A 73 -11.71 -11.61 2.36
CA ALA A 73 -11.21 -10.28 2.68
C ALA A 73 -11.97 -9.68 3.86
N GLN A 74 -11.29 -9.47 4.98
CA GLN A 74 -11.87 -8.82 6.16
C GLN A 74 -10.89 -7.82 6.77
N VAL A 75 -11.41 -6.79 7.39
CA VAL A 75 -10.60 -5.84 8.19
C VAL A 75 -10.89 -6.09 9.65
N SER A 76 -9.85 -6.31 10.45
CA SER A 76 -10.00 -6.44 11.90
C SER A 76 -8.66 -6.19 12.57
N GLU A 77 -8.70 -5.74 13.82
CA GLU A 77 -7.50 -5.56 14.65
C GLU A 77 -6.46 -4.62 14.00
N GLY A 78 -6.93 -3.56 13.32
CA GLY A 78 -6.07 -2.58 12.64
C GLY A 78 -5.36 -3.11 11.40
N SER A 79 -5.89 -4.17 10.77
CA SER A 79 -5.26 -4.79 9.60
C SER A 79 -6.26 -5.33 8.59
N LEU A 80 -5.87 -5.28 7.31
CA LEU A 80 -6.52 -6.04 6.25
C LEU A 80 -6.03 -7.49 6.25
N LYS A 81 -6.97 -8.43 6.25
CA LYS A 81 -6.72 -9.87 6.16
C LYS A 81 -7.17 -10.38 4.78
N ILE A 82 -6.19 -10.77 3.96
CA ILE A 82 -6.39 -11.49 2.71
C ILE A 82 -6.29 -12.98 3.01
N ILE A 83 -7.36 -13.72 2.76
CA ILE A 83 -7.49 -15.11 3.18
C ILE A 83 -7.65 -15.99 1.95
N ALA A 84 -6.59 -16.73 1.63
CA ALA A 84 -6.65 -17.84 0.68
C ALA A 84 -7.19 -19.08 1.40
N LYS A 85 -8.28 -19.65 0.89
CA LYS A 85 -8.98 -20.78 1.52
C LYS A 85 -9.06 -21.94 0.54
N LYS A 86 -8.82 -23.16 1.03
CA LYS A 86 -9.06 -24.38 0.26
C LYS A 86 -10.53 -24.75 0.39
N GLU A 87 -11.29 -24.56 -0.67
CA GLU A 87 -12.71 -24.92 -0.76
C GLU A 87 -13.11 -25.01 -2.23
N ASP A 88 -14.03 -25.92 -2.55
CA ASP A 88 -14.60 -25.98 -3.89
C ASP A 88 -15.61 -24.84 -4.05
N TYR A 89 -15.34 -23.94 -4.99
CA TYR A 89 -16.18 -22.78 -5.27
C TYR A 89 -16.49 -22.71 -6.76
N SER A 90 -17.78 -22.57 -7.10
CA SER A 90 -18.25 -22.47 -8.48
C SER A 90 -18.62 -21.03 -8.82
N HIS A 91 -17.95 -20.45 -9.82
CA HIS A 91 -18.24 -19.10 -10.33
C HIS A 91 -17.91 -19.02 -11.82
N SER A 92 -18.61 -18.15 -12.56
CA SER A 92 -18.42 -17.97 -14.02
C SER A 92 -18.38 -19.28 -14.83
N GLY A 93 -19.14 -20.31 -14.40
CA GLY A 93 -19.23 -21.61 -15.10
C GLY A 93 -18.10 -22.60 -14.84
N THR A 94 -17.14 -22.30 -13.96
CA THR A 94 -16.05 -23.22 -13.56
C THR A 94 -16.06 -23.44 -12.05
N THR A 95 -15.47 -24.54 -11.62
CA THR A 95 -15.23 -24.81 -10.18
C THR A 95 -13.73 -24.82 -9.93
N GLN A 96 -13.30 -24.05 -8.94
CA GLN A 96 -11.91 -23.98 -8.50
C GLN A 96 -11.80 -24.49 -7.06
N PRO A 97 -10.71 -25.21 -6.70
CA PRO A 97 -10.53 -25.81 -5.37
C PRO A 97 -10.00 -24.84 -4.31
N TYR A 98 -9.82 -23.57 -4.67
CA TYR A 98 -9.38 -22.52 -3.76
C TYR A 98 -10.18 -21.23 -4.00
N THR A 99 -10.26 -20.41 -2.97
CA THR A 99 -10.75 -19.04 -3.04
C THR A 99 -9.76 -18.07 -2.43
N SER A 100 -9.78 -16.81 -2.87
CA SER A 100 -9.01 -15.71 -2.30
C SER A 100 -9.73 -14.39 -2.60
N THR A 101 -9.09 -13.24 -2.35
CA THR A 101 -9.53 -11.92 -2.81
C THR A 101 -8.48 -11.28 -3.71
N ARG A 102 -8.91 -10.33 -4.54
CA ARG A 102 -8.08 -9.47 -5.38
C ARG A 102 -8.69 -8.08 -5.36
N LEU A 103 -7.96 -7.11 -4.79
CA LEU A 103 -8.38 -5.73 -4.50
C LEU A 103 -7.73 -4.70 -5.43
#